data_AF-A0AAX0IDG4-F1
#
_entry.id   AF-A0AAX0IDG4-F1
#
_cell.length_a   1.000
_cell.length_b   1.000
_cell.length_c   1.000
_cell.angle_alpha   90.00
_cell.angle_beta   90.00
_cell.angle_gamma   90.00
#
_symmetry.space_group_name_H-M   'P 1'
#
loop_
_entity.id
_entity.type
_entity.pdbx_description
1 polymer ?
#
loop_
_entity_poly.entity_id
_entity_poly.type
_entity_poly.pdbx_seq_one_letter_code
_entity_poly.pdbx_strand_id
1 'polypeptide(L)'
;MIGKVATEVEHAVREKNYHVAIGLLREWLETCEQGEPNKLLAACTPSIRENVRDLLCDVLAFYPKTLLGFPLLIYGAAKGEEDGFLTLPFPTFESAHPCPGLRFLGWIPCESSLPVRIPFRQEQYKTEVTWRTPTAYIGVFRIVSDEYEIEVNDVRPLWWGDLFFNHPRYEDEIGNVRLEGNMLFSYPEAIEVAAAMQAGARRSELAATYDFHENLDWAYQQGVSFSEKCCTEFGDTSVRDME
;
A
#
# COMPACT_ATOMS: atom_id res chain seq x y z
N MET A 1 16.41 14.37 16.66
CA MET A 1 16.62 14.61 15.22
C MET A 1 15.41 15.31 14.61
N ILE A 2 14.20 14.74 14.74
CA ILE A 2 12.92 15.31 14.23
C ILE A 2 12.71 16.79 14.61
N GLY A 3 12.93 17.18 15.88
CA GLY A 3 12.67 18.57 16.31
C GLY A 3 13.51 19.63 15.59
N LYS A 4 14.74 19.28 15.17
CA LYS A 4 15.60 20.18 14.39
C LYS A 4 15.06 20.34 12.97
N VAL A 5 14.79 19.23 12.29
CA VAL A 5 14.25 19.22 10.92
C VAL A 5 12.91 19.95 10.85
N ALA A 6 12.00 19.68 11.81
CA ALA A 6 10.71 20.36 11.88
C ALA A 6 10.89 21.89 11.98
N THR A 7 11.80 22.36 12.84
CA THR A 7 12.04 23.81 13.00
C THR A 7 12.62 24.44 11.73
N GLU A 8 13.56 23.77 11.07
CA GLU A 8 14.21 24.26 9.84
C GLU A 8 13.23 24.28 8.66
N VAL A 9 12.42 23.23 8.50
CA VAL A 9 11.36 23.16 7.48
C VAL A 9 10.31 24.22 7.73
N GLU A 10 9.82 24.37 8.97
CA GLU A 10 8.86 25.42 9.30
C GLU A 10 9.38 26.81 8.97
N HIS A 11 10.64 27.09 9.32
CA HIS A 11 11.25 28.38 9.03
C HIS A 11 11.29 28.63 7.51
N ALA A 12 11.77 27.65 6.74
CA ALA A 12 11.80 27.75 5.29
C ALA A 12 10.40 27.95 4.66
N VAL A 13 9.37 27.25 5.15
CA VAL A 13 8.00 27.40 4.66
C VAL A 13 7.41 28.76 5.04
N ARG A 14 7.65 29.27 6.27
CA ARG A 14 7.22 30.62 6.69
C ARG A 14 7.83 31.71 5.82
N GLU A 15 9.10 31.57 5.47
CA GLU A 15 9.82 32.49 4.57
C GLU A 15 9.52 32.23 3.08
N LYS A 16 8.60 31.31 2.75
CA LYS A 16 8.25 30.89 1.38
C LYS A 16 9.44 30.40 0.56
N ASN A 17 10.48 29.90 1.22
CA ASN A 17 11.66 29.33 0.60
C ASN A 17 11.48 27.82 0.37
N TYR A 18 10.52 27.48 -0.50
CA TYR A 18 10.12 26.09 -0.74
C TYR A 18 11.25 25.23 -1.30
N HIS A 19 12.18 25.79 -2.08
CA HIS A 19 13.34 25.06 -2.57
C HIS A 19 14.21 24.52 -1.41
N VAL A 20 14.45 25.36 -0.39
CA VAL A 20 15.20 24.92 0.81
C VAL A 20 14.41 23.89 1.59
N ALA A 21 13.10 24.10 1.80
CA ALA A 21 12.25 23.15 2.50
C ALA A 21 12.23 21.77 1.82
N ILE A 22 12.12 21.72 0.48
CA ILE A 22 12.20 20.49 -0.32
C ILE A 22 13.56 19.81 -0.17
N GLY A 23 14.65 20.58 -0.21
CA GLY A 23 16.01 20.05 -0.02
C GLY A 23 16.17 19.38 1.34
N LEU A 24 15.73 20.06 2.41
CA LEU A 24 15.76 19.53 3.78
C LEU A 24 14.94 18.26 3.93
N LEU A 25 13.72 18.23 3.38
CA LEU A 25 12.85 17.05 3.44
C LEU A 25 13.45 15.86 2.69
N ARG A 26 14.03 16.08 1.49
CA ARG A 26 14.66 15.01 0.71
C ARG A 26 15.87 14.42 1.43
N GLU A 27 16.78 15.26 1.92
CA GLU A 27 17.95 14.81 2.68
C GLU A 27 17.54 14.04 3.93
N TRP A 28 16.52 14.53 4.64
CA TRP A 28 16.01 13.85 5.82
C TRP A 28 15.35 12.49 5.49
N LEU A 29 14.56 12.40 4.41
CA LEU A 29 13.89 11.15 3.99
C LEU A 29 14.87 10.01 3.65
N GLU A 30 16.11 10.32 3.27
CA GLU A 30 17.14 9.32 3.03
C GLU A 30 17.58 8.58 4.31
N THR A 31 17.37 9.21 5.48
CA THR A 31 17.88 8.71 6.76
C THR A 31 16.79 8.47 7.81
N CYS A 32 15.56 8.94 7.57
CA CYS A 32 14.48 8.84 8.53
C CYS A 32 13.93 7.42 8.67
N GLU A 33 13.32 7.14 9.82
CA GLU A 33 12.68 5.84 10.08
C GLU A 33 11.22 5.81 9.62
N GLN A 34 10.67 4.60 9.46
CA GLN A 34 9.25 4.40 9.20
C GLN A 34 8.41 5.09 10.29
N GLY A 35 7.40 5.85 9.85
CA GLY A 35 6.50 6.62 10.69
C GLY A 35 7.04 7.98 11.15
N GLU A 36 8.31 8.32 10.88
CA GLU A 36 8.82 9.66 11.21
C GLU A 36 8.17 10.82 10.45
N PRO A 37 7.69 10.68 9.19
CA PRO A 37 6.89 11.70 8.51
C PRO A 37 5.68 12.16 9.34
N ASN A 38 4.95 11.23 9.97
CA ASN A 38 3.84 11.58 10.87
C ASN A 38 4.31 12.33 12.11
N LYS A 39 5.45 11.94 12.67
CA LYS A 39 6.05 12.61 13.83
C LYS A 39 6.53 14.02 13.48
N LEU A 40 7.04 14.24 12.27
CA LEU A 40 7.41 15.56 11.77
C LEU A 40 6.19 16.48 11.69
N LEU A 41 5.09 16.01 11.09
CA LEU A 41 3.84 16.79 11.01
C LEU A 41 3.25 17.09 12.39
N ALA A 42 3.30 16.13 13.31
CA ALA A 42 2.85 16.32 14.69
C ALA A 42 3.71 17.35 15.45
N ALA A 43 5.01 17.41 15.16
CA ALA A 43 5.93 18.39 15.74
C ALA A 43 5.75 19.80 15.16
N CYS A 44 5.13 19.92 13.98
CA CYS A 44 4.86 21.22 13.38
C CYS A 44 3.73 21.98 14.11
N THR A 45 3.89 23.29 14.15
CA THR A 45 2.94 24.30 14.62
C THR A 45 1.64 24.17 13.83
N PRO A 46 0.46 24.16 14.48
CA PRO A 46 -0.81 23.95 13.79
C PRO A 46 -1.05 24.87 12.58
N SER A 47 -0.61 26.13 12.66
CA SER A 47 -0.82 27.13 11.60
C SER A 47 0.00 26.89 10.32
N ILE A 48 1.04 26.05 10.36
CA ILE A 48 1.89 25.76 9.21
C ILE A 48 1.84 24.29 8.80
N ARG A 49 1.22 23.43 9.61
CA ARG A 49 1.20 21.98 9.45
C ARG A 49 0.63 21.54 8.10
N GLU A 50 -0.46 22.16 7.65
CA GLU A 50 -1.07 21.85 6.36
C GLU A 50 -0.10 22.12 5.20
N ASN A 51 0.54 23.30 5.18
CA ASN A 51 1.54 23.63 4.16
C ASN A 51 2.75 22.67 4.19
N VAL A 52 3.16 22.21 5.37
CA VAL A 52 4.25 21.22 5.49
C VAL A 52 3.79 19.84 5.03
N ARG A 53 2.54 19.45 5.31
CA ARG A 53 1.93 18.19 4.83
C ARG A 53 1.88 18.19 3.31
N ASP A 54 1.37 19.24 2.69
CA ASP A 54 1.25 19.33 1.24
C ASP A 54 2.63 19.24 0.57
N LEU A 55 3.62 19.97 1.12
CA LEU A 55 5.01 19.89 0.66
C LEU A 55 5.61 18.48 0.84
N LEU A 56 5.33 17.83 1.96
CA LEU A 56 5.80 16.48 2.23
C LEU A 56 5.16 15.49 1.25
N CYS A 57 3.88 15.66 0.90
CA CYS A 57 3.21 14.87 -0.12
C CYS A 57 3.87 15.07 -1.49
N ASP A 58 4.16 16.30 -1.90
CA ASP A 58 4.87 16.58 -3.15
C ASP A 58 6.24 15.89 -3.22
N VAL A 59 6.97 15.87 -2.10
CA VAL A 59 8.27 15.20 -2.01
C VAL A 59 8.11 13.68 -2.03
N LEU A 60 7.09 13.15 -1.34
CA LEU A 60 6.84 11.72 -1.22
C LEU A 60 6.19 11.10 -2.47
N ALA A 61 5.40 11.84 -3.24
CA ALA A 61 4.72 11.32 -4.44
C ALA A 61 5.67 10.65 -5.44
N PHE A 62 6.95 11.07 -5.42
CA PHE A 62 8.01 10.47 -6.23
C PHE A 62 9.06 9.73 -5.40
N TYR A 63 8.74 9.33 -4.17
CA TYR A 63 9.67 8.69 -3.24
C TYR A 63 9.21 7.28 -2.84
N PRO A 64 10.07 6.26 -3.00
CA PRO A 64 11.28 6.26 -3.82
C PRO A 64 10.91 6.29 -5.31
N LYS A 65 11.62 7.08 -6.13
CA LYS A 65 11.32 7.28 -7.57
C LYS A 65 11.13 6.00 -8.38
N THR A 66 11.75 4.91 -7.92
CA THR A 66 11.74 3.63 -8.65
C THR A 66 10.64 2.69 -8.20
N LEU A 67 9.89 3.00 -7.14
CA LEU A 67 8.90 2.09 -6.57
C LEU A 67 7.47 2.51 -6.90
N LEU A 68 6.69 1.54 -7.36
CA LEU A 68 5.26 1.63 -7.57
C LEU A 68 4.54 0.66 -6.63
N GLY A 69 3.32 0.99 -6.26
CA GLY A 69 2.45 0.11 -5.48
C GLY A 69 1.19 -0.25 -6.26
N PHE A 70 0.80 -1.51 -6.20
CA PHE A 70 -0.51 -1.96 -6.63
C PHE A 70 -1.31 -2.34 -5.37
N PRO A 71 -2.35 -1.59 -4.99
CA PRO A 71 -3.21 -1.95 -3.87
C PRO A 71 -4.11 -3.13 -4.27
N LEU A 72 -4.09 -4.20 -3.49
CA LEU A 72 -4.97 -5.35 -3.63
C LEU A 72 -5.70 -5.63 -2.33
N LEU A 73 -7.00 -5.87 -2.43
CA LEU A 73 -7.77 -6.61 -1.44
C LEU A 73 -7.67 -8.10 -1.71
N ILE A 74 -7.41 -8.84 -0.64
CA ILE A 74 -7.22 -10.28 -0.67
C ILE A 74 -8.16 -10.89 0.35
N TYR A 75 -8.94 -11.87 -0.09
CA TYR A 75 -9.74 -12.73 0.76
C TYR A 75 -9.36 -14.16 0.42
N GLY A 76 -9.01 -14.93 1.44
CA GLY A 76 -8.83 -16.35 1.29
C GLY A 76 -9.83 -17.09 2.17
N ALA A 77 -10.30 -18.25 1.76
CA ALA A 77 -11.05 -19.16 2.61
C ALA A 77 -10.56 -20.58 2.40
N ALA A 78 -9.98 -21.20 3.43
CA ALA A 78 -9.60 -22.62 3.39
C ALA A 78 -10.82 -23.52 3.08
N LYS A 79 -10.58 -24.71 2.52
CA LYS A 79 -11.65 -25.71 2.24
C LYS A 79 -12.33 -26.26 3.50
N GLY A 80 -11.79 -25.99 4.69
CA GLY A 80 -12.34 -26.39 5.99
C GLY A 80 -12.66 -25.20 6.91
N GLU A 81 -13.08 -25.49 8.14
CA GLU A 81 -13.36 -24.51 9.20
C GLU A 81 -12.12 -24.12 10.04
N GLU A 82 -10.92 -24.39 9.53
CA GLU A 82 -9.70 -24.14 10.29
C GLU A 82 -9.34 -22.65 10.30
N ASP A 83 -9.10 -22.13 11.51
CA ASP A 83 -8.42 -20.86 11.71
C ASP A 83 -6.98 -20.98 11.16
N GLY A 84 -6.55 -19.96 10.42
CA GLY A 84 -5.22 -19.97 9.83
C GLY A 84 -4.94 -18.76 8.95
N PHE A 85 -3.87 -18.87 8.17
CA PHE A 85 -3.38 -17.78 7.34
C PHE A 85 -3.02 -18.29 5.94
N LEU A 86 -3.32 -17.46 4.94
CA LEU A 86 -2.76 -17.54 3.60
C LEU A 86 -1.41 -16.81 3.61
N THR A 87 -0.31 -17.52 3.39
CA THR A 87 0.96 -16.85 3.04
C THR A 87 0.84 -16.32 1.61
N LEU A 88 1.23 -15.07 1.37
CA LEU A 88 1.19 -14.47 0.05
C LEU A 88 2.31 -15.04 -0.84
N PRO A 89 1.99 -15.40 -2.09
CA PRO A 89 2.93 -16.01 -3.01
C PRO A 89 4.06 -15.06 -3.40
N PHE A 90 5.23 -15.61 -3.71
CA PHE A 90 6.31 -14.88 -4.35
C PHE A 90 6.56 -15.49 -5.74
N PRO A 91 6.75 -14.68 -6.79
CA PRO A 91 6.97 -15.22 -8.12
C PRO A 91 8.28 -15.99 -8.18
N THR A 92 8.32 -16.98 -9.08
CA THR A 92 9.59 -17.57 -9.49
C THR A 92 10.41 -16.56 -10.27
N PHE A 93 11.69 -16.86 -10.53
CA PHE A 93 12.54 -15.98 -11.34
C PHE A 93 11.94 -15.69 -12.72
N GLU A 94 11.29 -16.68 -13.34
CA GLU A 94 10.69 -16.57 -14.68
C GLU A 94 9.40 -15.75 -14.69
N SER A 95 8.67 -15.70 -13.57
CA SER A 95 7.40 -14.96 -13.43
C SER A 95 7.53 -13.64 -12.64
N ALA A 96 8.74 -13.20 -12.31
CA ALA A 96 8.98 -11.98 -11.53
C ALA A 96 8.62 -10.67 -12.28
N HIS A 97 8.32 -10.77 -13.58
CA HIS A 97 8.02 -9.66 -14.46
C HIS A 97 6.56 -9.73 -14.93
N PRO A 98 5.62 -8.99 -14.29
CA PRO A 98 4.22 -8.97 -14.73
C PRO A 98 4.05 -8.47 -16.17
N CYS A 99 4.89 -7.51 -16.55
CA CYS A 99 4.98 -6.89 -17.86
C CYS A 99 6.43 -6.43 -18.11
N PRO A 100 6.79 -6.12 -19.38
CA PRO A 100 8.08 -5.52 -19.69
C PRO A 100 8.32 -4.24 -18.87
N GLY A 101 9.55 -4.04 -18.38
CA GLY A 101 9.91 -2.81 -17.65
C GLY A 101 9.48 -2.76 -16.17
N LEU A 102 8.70 -3.73 -15.69
CA LEU A 102 8.27 -3.81 -14.30
C LEU A 102 8.77 -5.11 -13.65
N ARG A 103 9.25 -5.01 -12.41
CA ARG A 103 9.69 -6.16 -11.61
C ARG A 103 8.96 -6.17 -10.28
N PHE A 104 8.32 -7.28 -9.95
CA PHE A 104 7.75 -7.47 -8.62
C PHE A 104 8.86 -7.62 -7.58
N LEU A 105 8.75 -6.87 -6.48
CA LEU A 105 9.68 -6.91 -5.37
C LEU A 105 9.12 -7.65 -4.16
N GLY A 106 7.80 -7.62 -3.96
CA GLY A 106 7.14 -8.27 -2.85
C GLY A 106 5.88 -7.56 -2.36
N TRP A 107 5.50 -7.82 -1.11
CA TRP A 107 4.25 -7.41 -0.48
C TRP A 107 4.50 -6.53 0.74
N ILE A 108 3.73 -5.47 0.89
CA ILE A 108 3.72 -4.65 2.10
C ILE A 108 2.28 -4.54 2.65
N PRO A 109 2.04 -4.78 3.95
CA PRO A 109 0.72 -4.55 4.56
C PRO A 109 0.27 -3.10 4.43
N CYS A 110 -1.03 -2.85 4.26
CA CYS A 110 -1.54 -1.48 4.11
C CYS A 110 -1.36 -0.60 5.35
N GLU A 111 -1.14 -1.19 6.52
CA GLU A 111 -0.87 -0.46 7.77
C GLU A 111 0.60 -0.01 7.90
N SER A 112 1.44 -0.29 6.91
CA SER A 112 2.85 0.09 6.93
C SER A 112 3.00 1.60 6.83
N SER A 113 3.95 2.15 7.59
CA SER A 113 4.21 3.59 7.61
C SER A 113 5.29 4.01 6.61
N LEU A 114 5.16 5.21 6.06
CA LEU A 114 6.18 5.84 5.22
C LEU A 114 7.40 6.31 6.04
N PRO A 115 8.58 6.41 5.43
CA PRO A 115 8.92 5.90 4.09
C PRO A 115 9.22 4.39 4.10
N VAL A 116 9.11 3.75 2.94
CA VAL A 116 9.72 2.42 2.73
C VAL A 116 11.24 2.55 2.69
N ARG A 117 11.95 1.63 3.35
CA ARG A 117 13.42 1.62 3.37
C ARG A 117 13.97 1.08 2.04
N ILE A 118 14.99 1.76 1.52
CA ILE A 118 15.76 1.32 0.34
C ILE A 118 17.17 0.88 0.79
N PRO A 119 17.72 -0.25 0.29
CA PRO A 119 17.09 -1.20 -0.64
C PRO A 119 15.90 -1.92 -0.02
N PHE A 120 14.84 -2.12 -0.81
CA PHE A 120 13.64 -2.84 -0.38
C PHE A 120 13.98 -4.29 -0.02
N ARG A 121 13.43 -4.78 1.09
CA ARG A 121 13.65 -6.12 1.63
C ARG A 121 12.32 -6.71 2.11
N GLN A 122 11.83 -7.72 1.42
CA GLN A 122 10.53 -8.33 1.70
C GLN A 122 10.45 -8.93 3.10
N GLU A 123 11.59 -9.41 3.63
CA GLU A 123 11.69 -10.10 4.91
C GLU A 123 11.33 -9.21 6.12
N GLN A 124 11.27 -7.89 5.91
CA GLN A 124 10.87 -6.93 6.95
C GLN A 124 9.35 -6.83 7.11
N TYR A 125 8.58 -7.41 6.19
CA TYR A 125 7.14 -7.27 6.11
C TYR A 125 6.45 -8.61 6.30
N LYS A 126 5.34 -8.59 7.05
CA LYS A 126 4.45 -9.75 7.12
C LYS A 126 3.85 -10.01 5.75
N THR A 127 3.66 -11.28 5.43
CA THR A 127 3.10 -11.75 4.15
C THR A 127 1.93 -12.69 4.38
N GLU A 128 1.23 -12.53 5.49
CA GLU A 128 0.18 -13.44 5.92
C GLU A 128 -1.16 -12.70 5.90
N VAL A 129 -2.15 -13.31 5.27
CA VAL A 129 -3.54 -12.87 5.25
C VAL A 129 -4.35 -13.85 6.09
N THR A 130 -5.04 -13.38 7.12
CA THR A 130 -5.92 -14.22 7.93
C THR A 130 -7.05 -14.78 7.06
N TRP A 131 -7.33 -16.07 7.17
CA TRP A 131 -8.46 -16.67 6.46
C TRP A 131 -9.77 -15.97 6.83
N ARG A 132 -10.68 -15.90 5.86
CA ARG A 132 -12.01 -15.31 5.95
C ARG A 132 -12.05 -13.84 6.36
N THR A 133 -10.91 -13.16 6.34
CA THR A 133 -10.80 -11.73 6.64
C THR A 133 -10.29 -10.97 5.42
N PRO A 134 -11.12 -10.11 4.80
CA PRO A 134 -10.62 -9.19 3.79
C PRO A 134 -9.45 -8.37 4.34
N THR A 135 -8.32 -8.45 3.65
CA THR A 135 -7.08 -7.77 4.06
C THR A 135 -6.46 -7.10 2.85
N ALA A 136 -6.06 -5.83 2.99
CA ALA A 136 -5.40 -5.12 1.91
C ALA A 136 -3.89 -5.20 2.03
N TYR A 137 -3.24 -5.36 0.88
CA TYR A 137 -1.80 -5.38 0.74
C TYR A 137 -1.40 -4.53 -0.46
N ILE A 138 -0.16 -4.02 -0.44
CA ILE A 138 0.47 -3.38 -1.59
C ILE A 138 1.42 -4.39 -2.23
N GLY A 139 1.14 -4.76 -3.47
CA GLY A 139 2.14 -5.38 -4.34
C GLY A 139 3.15 -4.32 -4.77
N VAL A 140 4.42 -4.49 -4.40
CA VAL A 140 5.48 -3.53 -4.64
C VAL A 140 6.22 -3.89 -5.91
N PHE A 141 6.39 -2.92 -6.79
CA PHE A 141 7.08 -3.09 -8.05
C PHE A 141 8.20 -2.08 -8.21
N ARG A 142 9.23 -2.46 -8.98
CA ARG A 142 10.31 -1.59 -9.41
C ARG A 142 10.27 -1.36 -10.91
N ILE A 143 10.41 -0.10 -11.30
CA ILE A 143 10.67 0.29 -12.68
C ILE A 143 12.12 -0.11 -13.01
N VAL A 144 12.30 -0.93 -14.04
CA VAL A 144 13.61 -1.46 -14.49
C VAL A 144 14.02 -0.97 -15.88
N SER A 145 13.17 -0.26 -16.60
CA SER A 145 13.51 0.37 -17.88
C SER A 145 13.11 1.85 -17.86
N ASP A 146 14.02 2.72 -18.32
CA ASP A 146 13.76 4.15 -18.50
C ASP A 146 12.96 4.44 -19.79
N GLU A 147 12.78 3.43 -20.65
CA GLU A 147 12.20 3.57 -21.99
C GLU A 147 10.68 3.28 -22.04
N TYR A 148 10.06 2.94 -20.91
CA TYR A 148 8.65 2.56 -20.87
C TYR A 148 7.84 3.54 -20.03
N GLU A 149 6.96 4.29 -20.67
CA GLU A 149 5.82 4.92 -19.98
C GLU A 149 4.93 3.78 -19.50
N ILE A 150 5.08 3.37 -18.23
CA ILE A 150 4.21 2.37 -17.63
C ILE A 150 2.80 2.95 -17.66
N GLU A 151 1.93 2.39 -18.49
CA GLU A 151 0.53 2.73 -18.45
C GLU A 151 -0.05 2.16 -17.15
N VAL A 152 -0.88 2.96 -16.50
CA VAL A 152 -1.35 2.75 -15.12
C VAL A 152 -2.12 1.42 -14.95
N ASN A 153 -2.45 0.72 -16.05
CA ASN A 153 -3.20 -0.54 -16.11
C ASN A 153 -2.33 -1.79 -16.44
N ASP A 154 -1.00 -1.69 -16.44
CA ASP A 154 -0.14 -2.70 -17.09
C ASP A 154 0.03 -4.04 -16.35
N VAL A 155 -0.40 -4.16 -15.09
CA VAL A 155 -0.37 -5.46 -14.40
C VAL A 155 -1.56 -6.30 -14.87
N ARG A 156 -1.30 -7.17 -15.85
CA ARG A 156 -2.31 -8.04 -16.46
C ARG A 156 -3.01 -8.90 -15.40
N PRO A 157 -4.36 -8.97 -15.39
CA PRO A 157 -5.10 -9.83 -14.45
C PRO A 157 -4.63 -11.30 -14.44
N LEU A 158 -4.20 -11.80 -15.61
CA LEU A 158 -3.65 -13.15 -15.75
C LEU A 158 -2.40 -13.39 -14.89
N TRP A 159 -1.56 -12.37 -14.71
CA TRP A 159 -0.33 -12.52 -13.92
C TRP A 159 -0.63 -12.75 -12.43
N TRP A 160 -1.64 -12.06 -11.89
CA TRP A 160 -2.12 -12.33 -10.53
C TRP A 160 -2.67 -13.75 -10.42
N GLY A 161 -3.40 -14.20 -11.44
CA GLY A 161 -3.87 -15.58 -11.52
C GLY A 161 -2.71 -16.58 -11.50
N ASP A 162 -1.70 -16.40 -12.34
CA ASP A 162 -0.51 -17.25 -12.38
C ASP A 162 0.23 -17.27 -11.04
N LEU A 163 0.35 -16.11 -10.39
CA LEU A 163 1.04 -15.99 -9.12
C LEU A 163 0.33 -16.74 -7.98
N PHE A 164 -1.01 -16.67 -7.91
CA PHE A 164 -1.79 -17.30 -6.83
C PHE A 164 -2.21 -18.74 -7.13
N PHE A 165 -2.45 -19.11 -8.39
CA PHE A 165 -3.04 -20.41 -8.76
C PHE A 165 -2.04 -21.39 -9.40
N ASN A 166 -0.92 -20.93 -9.95
CA ASN A 166 0.09 -21.81 -10.57
C ASN A 166 1.35 -21.98 -9.70
N HIS A 167 1.33 -21.50 -8.45
CA HIS A 167 2.47 -21.62 -7.56
C HIS A 167 2.41 -22.98 -6.80
N PRO A 168 3.46 -23.83 -6.86
CA PRO A 168 3.43 -25.23 -6.37
C PRO A 168 3.01 -25.40 -4.91
N ARG A 169 3.31 -24.42 -4.06
CA ARG A 169 2.90 -24.41 -2.65
C ARG A 169 1.37 -24.37 -2.45
N TYR A 170 0.63 -23.99 -3.47
CA TYR A 170 -0.80 -23.72 -3.39
C TYR A 170 -1.64 -24.76 -4.16
N GLU A 171 -1.02 -25.74 -4.83
CA GLU A 171 -1.76 -26.80 -5.55
C GLU A 171 -2.68 -27.62 -4.61
N ASP A 172 -2.23 -27.86 -3.37
CA ASP A 172 -2.96 -28.67 -2.37
C ASP A 172 -3.62 -27.84 -1.25
N GLU A 173 -3.19 -26.59 -1.05
CA GLU A 173 -3.58 -25.72 0.09
C GLU A 173 -4.63 -24.65 -0.25
N ILE A 174 -4.97 -24.45 -1.53
CA ILE A 174 -5.97 -23.44 -1.91
C ILE A 174 -7.36 -23.94 -1.52
N GLY A 175 -7.87 -23.37 -0.44
CA GLY A 175 -9.25 -22.92 -0.45
C GLY A 175 -9.39 -21.61 -1.23
N ASN A 176 -10.62 -21.19 -1.54
CA ASN A 176 -10.89 -20.16 -2.53
C ASN A 176 -10.20 -18.82 -2.19
N VAL A 177 -9.40 -18.30 -3.12
CA VAL A 177 -8.78 -16.97 -3.03
C VAL A 177 -9.52 -16.01 -3.97
N ARG A 178 -9.90 -14.86 -3.45
CA ARG A 178 -10.47 -13.75 -4.20
C ARG A 178 -9.54 -12.54 -4.10
N LEU A 179 -9.28 -11.93 -5.25
CA LEU A 179 -8.44 -10.75 -5.39
C LEU A 179 -9.26 -9.62 -6.00
N GLU A 180 -9.02 -8.40 -5.56
CA GLU A 180 -9.62 -7.21 -6.14
C GLU A 180 -8.62 -6.05 -6.05
N GLY A 181 -8.33 -5.44 -7.19
CA GLY A 181 -7.44 -4.28 -7.28
C GLY A 181 -7.65 -3.59 -8.62
N ASN A 182 -7.12 -2.37 -8.75
CA ASN A 182 -7.49 -1.48 -9.85
C ASN A 182 -6.30 -1.15 -10.75
N MET A 183 -5.32 -0.42 -10.22
CA MET A 183 -4.27 0.19 -11.03
C MET A 183 -2.99 0.40 -10.21
N LEU A 184 -1.89 0.74 -10.88
CA LEU A 184 -0.63 1.11 -10.23
C LEU A 184 -0.67 2.56 -9.73
N PHE A 185 -0.07 2.82 -8.58
CA PHE A 185 0.12 4.16 -8.03
C PHE A 185 1.58 4.37 -7.66
N SER A 186 1.96 5.61 -7.34
CA SER A 186 3.16 5.81 -6.54
C SER A 186 3.03 5.02 -5.23
N TYR A 187 4.15 4.56 -4.68
CA TYR A 187 4.08 3.72 -3.47
C TYR A 187 3.32 4.39 -2.30
N PRO A 188 3.52 5.70 -2.00
CA PRO A 188 2.75 6.38 -0.95
C PRO A 188 1.25 6.45 -1.20
N GLU A 189 0.83 6.78 -2.42
CA GLU A 189 -0.59 6.76 -2.81
C GLU A 189 -1.19 5.35 -2.67
N ALA A 190 -0.46 4.32 -3.08
CA ALA A 190 -0.91 2.94 -2.97
C ALA A 190 -1.19 2.52 -1.52
N ILE A 191 -0.45 3.06 -0.54
CA ILE A 191 -0.73 2.83 0.89
C ILE A 191 -2.10 3.40 1.27
N GLU A 192 -2.40 4.63 0.89
CA GLU A 192 -3.68 5.27 1.23
C GLU A 192 -4.85 4.57 0.56
N VAL A 193 -4.70 4.22 -0.71
CA VAL A 193 -5.72 3.48 -1.46
C VAL A 193 -5.96 2.11 -0.82
N ALA A 194 -4.90 1.36 -0.49
CA ALA A 194 -5.04 0.07 0.18
C ALA A 194 -5.70 0.20 1.56
N ALA A 195 -5.34 1.23 2.34
CA ALA A 195 -5.95 1.50 3.63
C ALA A 195 -7.45 1.84 3.52
N ALA A 196 -7.84 2.65 2.52
CA ALA A 196 -9.24 2.96 2.23
C ALA A 196 -10.03 1.72 1.79
N MET A 197 -9.45 0.90 0.91
CA MET A 197 -10.02 -0.38 0.51
C MET A 197 -10.25 -1.31 1.72
N GLN A 198 -9.27 -1.41 2.63
CA GLN A 198 -9.42 -2.24 3.82
C GLN A 198 -10.48 -1.68 4.78
N ALA A 199 -10.50 -0.37 5.01
CA ALA A 199 -11.49 0.27 5.86
C ALA A 199 -12.91 0.02 5.33
N GLY A 200 -13.10 0.13 4.01
CA GLY A 200 -14.35 -0.21 3.34
C GLY A 200 -14.75 -1.67 3.54
N ALA A 201 -13.82 -2.59 3.30
CA ALA A 201 -14.06 -4.02 3.44
C ALA A 201 -14.40 -4.45 4.88
N ARG A 202 -13.86 -3.74 5.88
CA ARG A 202 -14.10 -3.96 7.31
C ARG A 202 -15.20 -3.07 7.89
N ARG A 203 -15.82 -2.20 7.09
CA ARG A 203 -16.81 -1.19 7.56
C ARG A 203 -16.29 -0.33 8.72
N SER A 204 -14.99 -0.01 8.70
CA SER A 204 -14.35 0.82 9.73
C SER A 204 -14.14 2.25 9.23
N GLU A 205 -13.80 3.14 10.16
CA GLU A 205 -13.28 4.47 9.80
C GLU A 205 -11.91 4.33 9.13
N LEU A 206 -11.66 5.20 8.15
CA LEU A 206 -10.34 5.35 7.55
C LEU A 206 -9.48 6.20 8.49
N ALA A 207 -8.34 5.65 8.92
CA ALA A 207 -7.37 6.43 9.67
C ALA A 207 -6.79 7.52 8.75
N ALA A 208 -6.84 8.78 9.21
CA ALA A 208 -6.21 9.89 8.48
C ALA A 208 -4.70 9.63 8.34
N THR A 209 -4.19 9.78 7.11
CA THR A 209 -2.76 9.55 6.80
C THR A 209 -2.15 10.83 6.24
N TYR A 210 -1.99 10.95 4.91
CA TYR A 210 -1.29 12.07 4.29
C TYR A 210 -2.15 12.88 3.31
N ASP A 211 -3.33 12.36 2.96
CA ASP A 211 -4.30 12.94 2.01
C ASP A 211 -3.69 13.12 0.60
N PHE A 212 -2.93 12.11 0.12
CA PHE A 212 -2.43 12.08 -1.26
C PHE A 212 -3.56 12.11 -2.30
N HIS A 213 -4.72 11.56 -1.94
CA HIS A 213 -5.93 11.61 -2.77
C HIS A 213 -6.98 12.53 -2.15
N GLU A 214 -7.51 13.47 -2.96
CA GLU A 214 -8.63 14.33 -2.57
C GLU A 214 -9.92 13.56 -2.28
N ASN A 215 -10.06 12.37 -2.86
CA ASN A 215 -11.24 11.52 -2.68
C ASN A 215 -10.88 10.02 -2.74
N LEU A 216 -11.01 9.35 -1.60
CA LEU A 216 -10.82 7.90 -1.43
C LEU A 216 -12.13 7.12 -1.32
N ASP A 217 -13.30 7.76 -1.50
CA ASP A 217 -14.61 7.10 -1.41
C ASP A 217 -14.72 5.94 -2.41
N TRP A 218 -14.24 6.12 -3.64
CA TRP A 218 -14.24 5.04 -4.64
C TRP A 218 -13.49 3.79 -4.14
N ALA A 219 -12.35 3.97 -3.48
CA ALA A 219 -11.52 2.87 -2.95
C ALA A 219 -12.22 2.21 -1.76
N TYR A 220 -12.83 3.02 -0.89
CA TYR A 220 -13.67 2.55 0.20
C TYR A 220 -14.87 1.72 -0.31
N GLN A 221 -15.62 2.23 -1.31
CA GLN A 221 -16.75 1.51 -1.91
C GLN A 221 -16.30 0.22 -2.61
N GLN A 222 -15.09 0.20 -3.20
CA GLN A 222 -14.52 -1.04 -3.74
C GLN A 222 -14.33 -2.09 -2.63
N GLY A 223 -13.84 -1.67 -1.46
CA GLY A 223 -13.74 -2.55 -0.29
C GLY A 223 -15.07 -3.08 0.21
N VAL A 224 -16.06 -2.19 0.32
CA VAL A 224 -17.45 -2.54 0.66
C VAL A 224 -17.98 -3.63 -0.28
N SER A 225 -17.90 -3.38 -1.58
CA SER A 225 -18.40 -4.32 -2.60
C SER A 225 -17.65 -5.65 -2.57
N PHE A 226 -16.34 -5.62 -2.34
CA PHE A 226 -15.52 -6.82 -2.23
C PHE A 226 -15.97 -7.71 -1.06
N SER A 227 -16.17 -7.11 0.11
CA SER A 227 -16.62 -7.82 1.31
C SER A 227 -17.99 -8.48 1.10
N GLU A 228 -18.95 -7.76 0.51
CA GLU A 228 -20.28 -8.29 0.17
C GLU A 228 -20.21 -9.49 -0.78
N LYS A 229 -19.35 -9.43 -1.80
CA LYS A 229 -19.11 -10.55 -2.74
C LYS A 229 -18.51 -11.75 -2.01
N CYS A 230 -17.52 -11.54 -1.14
CA CYS A 230 -16.90 -12.62 -0.37
C CYS A 230 -17.92 -13.33 0.54
N CYS A 231 -18.76 -12.59 1.26
CA CYS A 231 -19.81 -13.16 2.10
C CYS A 231 -20.81 -13.99 1.28
N THR A 232 -21.19 -13.51 0.09
CA THR A 232 -22.17 -14.19 -0.79
C THR A 232 -21.60 -15.47 -1.38
N GLU A 233 -20.34 -15.46 -1.83
CA GLU A 233 -19.71 -16.59 -2.52
C GLU A 233 -19.16 -17.66 -1.57
N PHE A 234 -18.67 -17.26 -0.39
CA PHE A 234 -18.02 -18.16 0.56
C PHE A 234 -18.84 -18.45 1.80
N GLY A 235 -20.07 -17.90 1.88
CA GLY A 235 -21.07 -18.30 2.86
C GLY A 235 -20.73 -17.94 4.28
N ASP A 236 -20.09 -16.78 4.50
CA ASP A 236 -19.81 -16.32 5.86
C ASP A 236 -21.12 -15.93 6.56
N THR A 237 -21.67 -16.86 7.34
CA THR A 237 -22.85 -16.67 8.20
C THR A 237 -22.60 -15.75 9.40
N SER A 238 -21.35 -15.32 9.62
CA SER A 238 -20.92 -14.62 10.85
C SER A 238 -21.29 -13.13 10.94
N VAL A 239 -21.79 -12.50 9.86
CA VAL A 239 -22.18 -11.07 9.88
C VAL A 239 -23.66 -10.87 10.25
N ARG A 240 -24.44 -11.94 10.44
CA ARG A 240 -25.87 -11.81 10.82
C ARG A 240 -26.15 -11.69 12.32
N ASP A 241 -25.15 -11.84 13.19
CA ASP A 241 -25.37 -11.93 14.65
C ASP A 241 -24.70 -10.80 15.48
N MET A 242 -24.48 -9.62 14.91
CA MET A 242 -24.07 -8.42 15.67
C MET A 242 -25.00 -7.21 15.43
N GLU A 243 -26.30 -7.42 15.60
CA GLU A 243 -27.26 -6.37 15.99
C GLU A 243 -27.62 -6.48 17.47
#